data_AF-A0A936Z7A3-F1
#
_entry.id   AF-A0A936Z7A3-F1
#
_cell.length_a   1.000
_cell.length_b   1.000
_cell.length_c   1.000
_cell.angle_alpha   90.00
_cell.angle_beta   90.00
_cell.angle_gamma   90.00
#
_symmetry.space_group_name_H-M   'P 1'
#
loop_
_entity.id
_entity.type
_entity.pdbx_description
1 polymer ?
#
loop_
_entity_poly.entity_id
_entity_poly.type
_entity_poly.pdbx_seq_one_letter_code
_entity_poly.pdbx_strand_id
1 'polypeptide(L)'
;MDYSIAHGAPLEAIDPRLFQKPDAGDESLFVVFYMGVVVDQQASTSAGRLIARDEEFVRIMTPGDRNNIIDRPASDQDKRRFPKQYEQFKAGAKEEEQLVGTRLRDWPAASRGQVLEYEYLGIKTVEQLADLRDDVCSRMPGSRDFKEIAKAWLGRAKTTAEAAQQVAKDKAMQSRISELEGAIREQAKLIEKLRNAEQAKAA
;
A
#
# COMPACT_ATOMS: atom_id res chain seq x y z
N MET A 1 -11.91 23.99 55.35
CA MET A 1 -12.23 23.22 54.13
C MET A 1 -10.93 23.04 53.39
N ASP A 2 -10.31 21.88 53.59
CA ASP A 2 -9.08 21.47 52.93
C ASP A 2 -9.34 21.15 51.46
N TYR A 3 -8.55 21.71 50.56
CA TYR A 3 -8.21 21.10 49.28
C TYR A 3 -6.73 21.35 48.98
N SER A 4 -5.90 20.46 49.52
CA SER A 4 -4.54 20.20 49.08
C SER A 4 -4.61 19.11 48.02
N ILE A 5 -4.20 19.37 46.77
CA ILE A 5 -3.58 18.36 45.88
C ILE A 5 -2.54 19.04 44.95
N ALA A 6 -1.29 18.65 45.19
CA ALA A 6 -0.19 18.36 44.27
C ALA A 6 0.21 19.35 43.15
N HIS A 7 1.35 20.00 43.39
CA HIS A 7 2.57 19.95 42.57
C HIS A 7 2.39 19.65 41.08
N GLY A 8 2.63 20.69 40.27
CA GLY A 8 2.68 20.61 38.81
C GLY A 8 3.72 19.60 38.33
N ALA A 9 3.23 18.56 37.66
CA ALA A 9 4.07 17.72 36.82
C ALA A 9 4.64 18.58 35.67
N PRO A 10 5.93 18.40 35.31
CA PRO A 10 6.48 19.06 34.14
C PRO A 10 5.70 18.62 32.90
N LEU A 11 5.33 19.58 32.04
CA LEU A 11 4.74 19.33 30.73
C LEU A 11 5.70 18.44 29.93
N GLU A 12 5.48 17.12 29.94
CA GLU A 12 6.19 16.19 29.09
C GLU A 12 5.96 16.62 27.63
N ALA A 13 7.05 16.77 26.89
CA ALA A 13 6.99 17.10 25.47
C ALA A 13 6.11 16.07 24.75
N ILE A 14 5.04 16.55 24.10
CA ILE A 14 4.16 15.73 23.27
C ILE A 14 5.05 15.00 22.25
N ASP A 15 5.12 13.67 22.34
CA ASP A 15 5.89 12.84 21.41
C ASP A 15 5.46 13.17 19.97
N PRO A 16 6.36 13.63 19.08
CA PRO A 16 6.03 13.91 17.68
C PRO A 16 5.43 12.72 16.92
N ARG A 17 5.54 11.50 17.48
CA ARG A 17 4.94 10.27 16.93
C ARG A 17 3.48 10.04 17.36
N LEU A 18 2.90 10.88 18.22
CA LEU A 18 1.48 10.80 18.61
C LEU A 18 0.51 11.11 17.47
N PHE A 19 0.99 11.75 16.40
CA PHE A 19 0.24 11.86 15.16
C PHE A 19 0.38 10.55 14.39
N GLN A 20 -0.44 9.56 14.74
CA GLN A 20 -0.70 8.41 13.88
C GLN A 20 -0.89 8.90 12.45
N LYS A 21 -0.23 8.22 11.51
CA LYS A 21 -0.31 8.49 10.08
C LYS A 21 -1.78 8.78 9.72
N PRO A 22 -2.14 9.99 9.27
CA PRO A 22 -3.55 10.37 9.07
C PRO A 22 -4.29 9.46 8.07
N ASP A 23 -3.52 8.75 7.24
CA ASP A 23 -3.98 7.82 6.21
C ASP A 23 -3.94 6.34 6.67
N ALA A 24 -3.73 6.08 7.97
CA ALA A 24 -3.75 4.72 8.51
C ALA A 24 -5.13 4.09 8.31
N GLY A 25 -5.19 2.99 7.55
CA GLY A 25 -6.43 2.31 7.20
C GLY A 25 -6.92 2.55 5.76
N ASP A 26 -6.28 3.46 5.01
CA ASP A 26 -6.65 3.73 3.61
C ASP A 26 -6.38 2.54 2.68
N GLU A 27 -5.42 1.70 3.06
CA GLU A 27 -5.03 0.52 2.31
C GLU A 27 -6.13 -0.56 2.27
N SER A 28 -7.05 -0.54 3.23
CA SER A 28 -8.19 -1.47 3.26
C SER A 28 -9.46 -0.90 2.65
N LEU A 29 -9.51 0.39 2.29
CA LEU A 29 -10.68 0.95 1.65
C LEU A 29 -10.83 0.45 0.21
N PHE A 30 -12.08 0.28 -0.24
CA PHE A 30 -12.38 0.15 -1.65
C PHE A 30 -12.46 1.55 -2.25
N VAL A 31 -11.50 1.91 -3.10
CA VAL A 31 -11.39 3.24 -3.71
C VAL A 31 -11.25 3.12 -5.22
N VAL A 32 -12.09 3.86 -5.94
CA VAL A 32 -12.08 3.92 -7.41
C VAL A 32 -12.32 5.35 -7.86
N PHE A 33 -11.59 5.77 -8.88
CA PHE A 33 -11.84 7.01 -9.61
C PHE A 33 -12.48 6.71 -10.97
N TYR A 34 -13.42 7.56 -11.38
CA TYR A 34 -14.10 7.41 -12.66
C TYR A 34 -14.59 8.77 -13.17
N MET A 35 -14.99 8.84 -14.45
CA MET A 35 -15.63 10.03 -15.01
C MET A 35 -17.12 10.00 -14.73
N GLY A 36 -17.60 10.97 -13.95
CA GLY A 36 -19.02 11.20 -13.67
C GLY A 36 -19.53 12.44 -14.39
N VAL A 37 -20.84 12.65 -14.32
CA VAL A 37 -21.51 13.80 -14.94
C VAL A 37 -22.13 14.66 -13.85
N VAL A 38 -21.79 15.94 -13.83
CA VAL A 38 -22.39 16.93 -12.92
C VAL A 38 -23.27 17.87 -13.74
N VAL A 39 -24.50 18.06 -13.27
CA VAL A 39 -25.43 19.04 -13.83
C VAL A 39 -25.13 20.40 -13.22
N ASP A 40 -24.81 21.38 -14.07
CA ASP A 40 -24.70 22.77 -13.64
C ASP A 40 -26.10 23.39 -13.62
N GLN A 41 -26.70 23.39 -12.44
CA GLN A 41 -28.08 23.84 -12.27
C GLN A 41 -28.25 25.32 -12.66
N GLN A 42 -27.27 26.16 -12.34
CA GLN A 42 -27.32 27.60 -12.61
C GLN A 42 -27.20 27.90 -14.11
N ALA A 43 -26.24 27.25 -14.78
CA ALA A 43 -26.08 27.36 -16.22
C ALA A 43 -27.29 26.78 -16.94
N SER A 44 -27.84 25.66 -16.45
CA SER A 44 -29.02 25.01 -17.05
C SER A 44 -30.27 25.90 -17.00
N THR A 45 -30.52 26.53 -15.85
CA THR A 45 -31.63 27.47 -15.69
C THR A 45 -31.46 28.71 -16.58
N SER A 46 -30.23 29.24 -16.69
CA SER A 46 -29.95 30.43 -17.51
C SER A 46 -30.03 30.16 -19.02
N ALA A 47 -29.64 28.96 -19.46
CA ALA A 47 -29.63 28.56 -20.86
C ALA A 47 -30.95 27.93 -21.34
N GLY A 48 -31.90 27.67 -20.42
CA GLY A 48 -33.18 27.01 -20.74
C GLY A 48 -33.05 25.56 -21.21
N ARG A 49 -31.91 24.91 -20.96
CA ARG A 49 -31.62 23.51 -21.33
C ARG A 49 -30.68 22.87 -20.33
N LEU A 50 -30.67 21.54 -20.24
CA LEU A 50 -29.72 20.81 -19.41
C LEU A 50 -28.28 21.06 -19.88
N ILE A 51 -27.46 21.64 -19.00
CA ILE A 51 -26.01 21.75 -19.16
C ILE A 51 -25.37 20.82 -18.15
N ALA A 52 -24.69 19.82 -18.68
CA ALA A 52 -23.94 18.85 -17.90
C ALA A 52 -22.47 18.88 -18.31
N ARG A 53 -21.58 18.61 -17.36
CA ARG A 53 -20.13 18.53 -17.60
C ARG A 53 -19.58 17.24 -17.03
N ASP A 54 -18.57 16.71 -17.71
CA ASP A 54 -17.83 15.55 -17.24
C ASP A 54 -16.82 15.99 -16.18
N GLU A 55 -16.80 15.31 -15.04
CA GLU A 55 -15.91 15.62 -13.92
C GLU A 55 -15.35 14.32 -13.34
N GLU A 56 -14.16 14.38 -12.75
CA GLU A 56 -13.56 13.23 -12.07
C GLU A 56 -14.31 12.99 -10.75
N PHE A 57 -14.78 11.77 -10.53
CA PHE A 57 -15.45 11.33 -9.30
C PHE A 57 -14.57 10.36 -8.54
N VAL A 58 -14.82 10.27 -7.23
CA VAL A 58 -14.23 9.26 -6.36
C VAL A 58 -15.34 8.50 -5.64
N ARG A 59 -15.24 7.17 -5.65
CA ARG A 59 -16.06 6.27 -4.84
C ARG A 59 -15.18 5.63 -3.78
N ILE A 60 -15.53 5.85 -2.51
CA ILE A 60 -14.86 5.28 -1.34
C ILE A 60 -15.87 4.47 -0.55
N MET A 61 -15.54 3.22 -0.26
CA MET A 61 -16.38 2.32 0.52
C MET A 61 -15.53 1.52 1.49
N THR A 62 -16.05 1.36 2.72
CA THR A 62 -15.44 0.47 3.71
C THR A 62 -15.85 -0.97 3.40
N PRO A 63 -14.93 -1.92 3.22
CA PRO A 63 -15.30 -3.29 2.92
C PRO A 63 -16.19 -3.89 4.01
N GLY A 64 -17.28 -4.54 3.60
CA GLY A 64 -18.27 -5.10 4.51
C GLY A 64 -19.37 -4.13 4.97
N ASP A 65 -19.24 -2.83 4.70
CA ASP A 65 -20.28 -1.83 4.95
C ASP A 65 -20.72 -1.13 3.66
N ARG A 66 -21.82 -1.62 3.09
CA ARG A 66 -22.38 -1.09 1.84
C ARG A 66 -23.29 0.10 2.02
N ASN A 67 -23.64 0.42 3.27
CA ASN A 67 -24.46 1.58 3.55
C ASN A 67 -23.61 2.84 3.64
N ASN A 68 -22.29 2.69 3.83
CA ASN A 68 -21.34 3.78 3.93
C ASN A 68 -20.48 3.89 2.65
N ILE A 69 -21.11 4.36 1.58
CA ILE A 69 -20.46 4.65 0.30
C ILE A 69 -20.40 6.17 0.13
N ILE A 70 -19.19 6.70 0.02
CA ILE A 70 -18.96 8.09 -0.37
C ILE A 70 -18.79 8.11 -1.89
N ASP A 71 -19.70 8.77 -2.59
CA ASP A 71 -19.70 8.92 -4.04
C ASP A 71 -19.91 10.39 -4.38
N ARG A 72 -18.85 11.06 -4.85
CA ARG A 72 -18.84 12.51 -5.10
C ARG A 72 -17.73 12.92 -6.07
N PRO A 73 -17.75 14.16 -6.60
CA PRO A 73 -16.61 14.72 -7.31
C PRO A 73 -15.31 14.59 -6.50
N ALA A 74 -14.25 14.20 -7.18
CA ALA A 74 -12.92 13.97 -6.61
C ALA A 74 -12.24 15.32 -6.32
N SER A 75 -11.89 15.53 -5.05
CA SER A 75 -11.10 16.69 -4.64
C SER A 75 -9.61 16.43 -4.82
N ASP A 76 -8.80 17.49 -4.79
CA ASP A 76 -7.33 17.36 -4.82
C ASP A 76 -6.79 16.58 -3.61
N GLN A 77 -7.49 16.63 -2.47
CA GLN A 77 -7.13 15.85 -1.29
C GLN A 77 -7.29 14.35 -1.55
N ASP A 78 -8.36 13.91 -2.23
CA ASP A 78 -8.58 12.49 -2.53
C ASP A 78 -7.48 11.96 -3.46
N LYS A 79 -7.09 12.76 -4.46
CA LYS A 79 -6.02 12.41 -5.40
C LYS A 79 -4.68 12.24 -4.69
N ARG A 80 -4.41 13.06 -3.67
CA ARG A 80 -3.20 12.96 -2.82
C ARG A 80 -3.26 11.79 -1.85
N ARG A 81 -4.44 11.49 -1.30
CA ARG A 81 -4.68 10.40 -0.35
C ARG A 81 -4.62 9.02 -1.01
N PHE A 82 -5.11 8.92 -2.25
CA PHE A 82 -5.18 7.68 -3.03
C PHE A 82 -4.39 7.77 -4.36
N PRO A 83 -3.07 8.03 -4.30
CA PRO A 83 -2.28 8.34 -5.50
C PRO A 83 -2.19 7.14 -6.45
N LYS A 84 -2.09 5.91 -5.94
CA LYS A 84 -1.99 4.70 -6.77
C LYS A 84 -3.25 4.46 -7.60
N GLN A 85 -4.42 4.60 -6.98
CA GLN A 85 -5.72 4.44 -7.63
C GLN A 85 -5.93 5.55 -8.66
N TYR A 86 -5.55 6.78 -8.32
CA TYR A 86 -5.64 7.91 -9.24
C TYR A 86 -4.70 7.73 -10.45
N GLU A 87 -3.45 7.31 -10.24
CA GLU A 87 -2.50 7.00 -11.33
C GLU A 87 -3.06 5.93 -12.28
N GLN A 88 -3.64 4.85 -11.75
CA GLN A 88 -4.27 3.80 -12.56
C GLN A 88 -5.47 4.32 -13.35
N PHE A 89 -6.33 5.14 -12.72
CA PHE A 89 -7.42 5.82 -13.42
C PHE A 89 -6.92 6.69 -14.57
N LYS A 90 -5.88 7.50 -14.35
CA LYS A 90 -5.30 8.35 -15.41
C LYS A 90 -4.59 7.55 -16.50
N ALA A 91 -4.12 6.34 -16.19
CA ALA A 91 -3.60 5.39 -17.17
C ALA A 91 -4.70 4.69 -17.99
N GLY A 92 -5.99 4.96 -17.71
CA GLY A 92 -7.13 4.37 -18.41
C GLY A 92 -7.58 3.02 -17.87
N ALA A 93 -7.11 2.63 -16.68
CA ALA A 93 -7.52 1.38 -16.03
C ALA A 93 -9.01 1.41 -15.67
N LYS A 94 -9.70 0.29 -15.91
CA LYS A 94 -11.10 0.13 -15.50
C LYS A 94 -11.21 0.07 -13.98
N GLU A 95 -12.40 0.30 -13.42
CA GLU A 95 -12.62 0.28 -11.96
C GLU A 95 -12.08 -0.98 -11.27
N GLU A 96 -12.22 -2.15 -11.91
CA GLU A 96 -11.73 -3.43 -11.39
C GLU A 96 -10.20 -3.56 -11.41
N GLU A 97 -9.53 -2.80 -12.26
CA GLU A 97 -8.08 -2.74 -12.44
C GLU A 97 -7.44 -1.67 -11.56
N GLN A 98 -8.23 -0.72 -11.05
CA GLN A 98 -7.80 0.31 -10.11
C GLN A 98 -7.58 -0.22 -8.68
N LEU A 99 -7.89 -1.49 -8.44
CA LEU A 99 -7.77 -2.11 -7.12
C LEU A 99 -6.31 -2.38 -6.77
N VAL A 100 -5.91 -1.93 -5.58
CA VAL A 100 -4.58 -2.17 -5.03
C VAL A 100 -4.62 -3.46 -4.22
N GLY A 101 -3.89 -4.48 -4.66
CA GLY A 101 -3.74 -5.76 -3.96
C GLY A 101 -3.98 -6.97 -4.85
N THR A 102 -3.98 -8.15 -4.23
CA THR A 102 -4.27 -9.43 -4.88
C THR A 102 -5.78 -9.61 -4.98
N ARG A 103 -6.30 -9.77 -6.20
CA ARG A 103 -7.73 -10.01 -6.40
C ARG A 103 -8.16 -11.33 -5.77
N LEU A 104 -9.31 -11.34 -5.10
CA LEU A 104 -9.89 -12.56 -4.54
C LEU A 104 -10.18 -13.61 -5.61
N ARG A 105 -10.54 -13.18 -6.82
CA ARG A 105 -10.76 -14.07 -7.97
C ARG A 105 -9.51 -14.84 -8.39
N ASP A 106 -8.34 -14.24 -8.21
CA ASP A 106 -7.05 -14.83 -8.59
C ASP A 106 -6.42 -15.60 -7.42
N TRP A 107 -7.05 -15.60 -6.24
CA TRP A 107 -6.52 -16.24 -5.05
C TRP A 107 -6.90 -17.74 -5.00
N PRO A 108 -5.92 -18.68 -5.01
CA PRO A 108 -6.21 -20.12 -5.13
C PRO A 108 -7.00 -20.72 -3.96
N ALA A 109 -6.98 -20.08 -2.79
CA ALA A 109 -7.70 -20.55 -1.61
C ALA A 109 -9.19 -20.19 -1.64
N ALA A 110 -9.63 -19.29 -2.53
CA ALA A 110 -11.00 -18.85 -2.64
C ALA A 110 -11.77 -19.67 -3.67
N SER A 111 -12.91 -20.22 -3.25
CA SER A 111 -13.88 -20.79 -4.19
C SER A 111 -14.65 -19.67 -4.90
N ARG A 112 -15.16 -19.95 -6.12
CA ARG A 112 -15.94 -18.96 -6.89
C ARG A 112 -17.21 -18.50 -6.17
N GLY A 113 -17.83 -19.36 -5.36
CA GLY A 113 -18.97 -19.01 -4.53
C GLY A 113 -18.60 -17.99 -3.46
N GLN A 114 -17.53 -18.26 -2.71
CA GLN A 114 -17.00 -17.33 -1.71
C GLN A 114 -16.58 -15.99 -2.34
N VAL A 115 -15.92 -16.01 -3.50
CA VAL A 115 -15.56 -14.78 -4.22
C VAL A 115 -16.79 -13.91 -4.47
N LEU A 116 -17.91 -14.50 -4.93
CA LEU A 116 -19.14 -13.74 -5.17
C LEU A 116 -19.77 -13.21 -3.88
N GLU A 117 -19.74 -13.99 -2.79
CA GLU A 117 -20.24 -13.55 -1.48
C GLU A 117 -19.45 -12.34 -0.95
N TYR A 118 -18.12 -12.39 -1.02
CA TYR A 118 -17.23 -11.30 -0.59
C TYR A 118 -17.33 -10.08 -1.53
N GLU A 119 -17.36 -10.30 -2.85
CA GLU A 119 -17.55 -9.24 -3.84
C GLU A 119 -18.88 -8.50 -3.63
N TYR A 120 -19.95 -9.23 -3.28
CA TYR A 120 -21.25 -8.64 -2.96
C TYR A 120 -21.18 -7.69 -1.76
N LEU A 121 -20.30 -7.96 -0.79
CA LEU A 121 -20.01 -7.10 0.37
C LEU A 121 -18.95 -6.03 0.10
N GLY A 122 -18.45 -5.94 -1.13
CA GLY A 122 -17.45 -4.94 -1.50
C GLY A 122 -16.01 -5.32 -1.15
N ILE A 123 -15.77 -6.56 -0.73
CA ILE A 123 -14.44 -7.10 -0.45
C ILE A 123 -13.96 -7.76 -1.74
N LYS A 124 -12.95 -7.17 -2.39
CA LYS A 124 -12.47 -7.63 -3.71
C LYS A 124 -11.02 -8.09 -3.71
N THR A 125 -10.24 -7.73 -2.70
CA THR A 125 -8.84 -8.13 -2.56
C THR A 125 -8.58 -8.95 -1.30
N VAL A 126 -7.50 -9.73 -1.30
CA VAL A 126 -7.06 -10.56 -0.16
C VAL A 126 -6.65 -9.68 1.00
N GLU A 127 -6.06 -8.52 0.72
CA GLU A 127 -5.67 -7.51 1.70
C GLU A 127 -6.89 -6.93 2.42
N GLN A 128 -7.96 -6.60 1.69
CA GLN A 128 -9.23 -6.16 2.28
C GLN A 128 -9.88 -7.24 3.15
N LEU A 129 -9.77 -8.51 2.74
CA LEU A 129 -10.27 -9.63 3.53
C LEU A 129 -9.47 -9.83 4.82
N ALA A 130 -8.14 -9.67 4.76
CA ALA A 130 -7.27 -9.82 5.93
C ALA A 130 -7.51 -8.71 6.98
N ASP A 131 -7.87 -7.51 6.53
CA ASP A 131 -8.20 -6.36 7.39
C ASP A 131 -9.71 -6.24 7.73
N LEU A 132 -10.50 -7.25 7.36
CA LEU A 132 -11.96 -7.20 7.55
C LEU A 132 -12.32 -7.03 9.02
N ARG A 133 -13.27 -6.13 9.34
CA ARG A 133 -13.70 -5.89 10.72
C ARG A 133 -14.44 -7.09 11.32
N ASP A 134 -14.26 -7.30 12.62
CA ASP A 134 -14.80 -8.47 13.31
C ASP A 134 -16.33 -8.48 13.40
N ASP A 135 -16.97 -7.30 13.35
CA ASP A 135 -18.43 -7.19 13.28
C ASP A 135 -18.99 -7.70 11.94
N VAL A 136 -18.26 -7.51 10.84
CA VAL A 136 -18.63 -8.07 9.53
C VAL A 136 -18.37 -9.58 9.52
N CYS A 137 -17.24 -10.02 10.07
CA CYS A 137 -16.91 -11.45 10.20
C CYS A 137 -17.95 -12.24 11.01
N SER A 138 -18.66 -11.58 11.93
CA SER A 138 -19.70 -12.22 12.74
C SER A 138 -21.02 -12.43 11.99
N ARG A 139 -21.24 -11.68 10.89
CA ARG A 139 -22.45 -11.77 10.05
C ARG A 139 -22.32 -12.86 8.97
N MET A 140 -21.09 -13.29 8.67
CA MET A 140 -20.79 -14.30 7.65
C MET A 140 -20.10 -15.52 8.26
N PRO A 141 -20.75 -16.69 8.29
CA PRO A 141 -20.14 -17.93 8.77
C PRO A 141 -18.85 -18.26 8.01
N GLY A 142 -17.79 -18.63 8.72
CA GLY A 142 -16.50 -18.98 8.13
C GLY A 142 -15.62 -17.80 7.71
N SER A 143 -16.09 -16.55 7.82
CA SER A 143 -15.27 -15.38 7.45
C SER A 143 -14.09 -15.11 8.38
N ARG A 144 -14.17 -15.48 9.66
CA ARG A 144 -13.02 -15.40 10.58
C ARG A 144 -11.90 -16.33 10.15
N ASP A 145 -12.21 -17.58 9.84
CA ASP A 145 -11.22 -18.56 9.39
C ASP A 145 -10.60 -18.11 8.06
N PHE A 146 -11.43 -17.58 7.16
CA PHE A 146 -10.97 -17.10 5.86
C PHE A 146 -10.09 -15.84 5.96
N LYS A 147 -10.39 -14.93 6.89
CA LYS A 147 -9.53 -13.81 7.26
C LYS A 147 -8.17 -14.27 7.77
N GLU A 148 -8.12 -15.28 8.64
CA GLU A 148 -6.85 -15.83 9.13
C GLU A 148 -6.06 -16.54 8.03
N ILE A 149 -6.73 -17.24 7.11
CA ILE A 149 -6.08 -17.83 5.93
C ILE A 149 -5.48 -16.73 5.03
N ALA A 150 -6.21 -15.62 4.82
CA ALA A 150 -5.74 -14.47 4.06
C ALA A 150 -4.51 -13.83 4.71
N LYS A 151 -4.55 -13.58 6.03
CA LYS A 151 -3.39 -13.08 6.79
C LYS A 151 -2.19 -14.01 6.70
N ALA A 152 -2.41 -15.32 6.86
CA ALA A 152 -1.34 -16.31 6.77
C ALA A 152 -0.75 -16.41 5.36
N TRP A 153 -1.56 -16.19 4.32
CA TRP A 153 -1.10 -16.16 2.93
C TRP A 153 -0.26 -14.90 2.65
N LEU A 154 -0.74 -13.72 3.05
CA LEU A 154 0.00 -12.46 2.93
C LEU A 154 1.32 -12.49 3.73
N GLY A 155 1.30 -13.07 4.93
CA GLY A 155 2.51 -13.28 5.74
C GLY A 155 3.53 -14.17 5.05
N ARG A 156 3.10 -15.31 4.48
CA ARG A 156 3.98 -16.21 3.71
C ARG A 156 4.51 -15.56 2.43
N ALA A 157 3.66 -14.81 1.73
CA ALA A 157 4.05 -14.06 0.54
C ALA A 157 5.14 -13.03 0.86
N LYS A 158 4.99 -12.31 1.98
CA LYS A 158 5.98 -11.35 2.47
C LYS A 158 7.31 -12.03 2.83
N THR A 159 7.30 -13.11 3.60
CA THR A 159 8.51 -13.85 3.95
C THR A 159 9.22 -14.41 2.71
N THR A 160 8.46 -14.90 1.73
CA THR A 160 9.03 -15.46 0.49
C THR A 160 9.64 -14.36 -0.39
N ALA A 161 8.96 -13.22 -0.53
CA ALA A 161 9.47 -12.08 -1.29
C ALA A 161 10.72 -11.45 -0.62
N GLU A 162 10.71 -11.32 0.71
CA GLU A 162 11.86 -10.85 1.49
C GLU A 162 13.03 -11.83 1.37
N ALA A 163 12.79 -13.13 1.47
CA ALA A 163 13.83 -14.15 1.27
C ALA A 163 14.41 -14.12 -0.15
N ALA A 164 13.58 -13.98 -1.19
CA ALA A 164 14.05 -13.85 -2.57
C ALA A 164 14.88 -12.58 -2.79
N GLN A 165 14.46 -11.46 -2.19
CA GLN A 165 15.19 -10.19 -2.26
C GLN A 165 16.51 -10.26 -1.49
N GLN A 166 16.54 -10.95 -0.35
CA GLN A 166 17.76 -11.18 0.43
C GLN A 166 18.76 -12.05 -0.33
N VAL A 167 18.30 -13.16 -0.94
CA VAL A 167 19.15 -14.02 -1.77
C VAL A 167 19.72 -13.25 -2.97
N ALA A 168 18.93 -12.38 -3.61
CA ALA A 168 19.42 -11.53 -4.70
C ALA A 168 20.49 -10.53 -4.23
N LYS A 169 20.31 -9.92 -3.05
CA LYS A 169 21.31 -9.04 -2.43
C LYS A 169 22.57 -9.79 -2.04
N ASP A 170 22.45 -10.95 -1.42
CA ASP A 170 23.59 -11.77 -1.00
C ASP A 170 24.42 -12.19 -2.20
N LYS A 171 23.77 -12.60 -3.30
CA LYS A 171 24.46 -12.92 -4.56
C LYS A 171 25.19 -11.71 -5.15
N ALA A 172 24.57 -10.52 -5.12
CA ALA A 172 25.20 -9.29 -5.59
C ALA A 172 26.41 -8.89 -4.71
N MET A 173 26.28 -9.02 -3.38
CA MET A 173 27.37 -8.78 -2.43
C MET A 173 28.51 -9.77 -2.62
N GLN A 174 28.22 -11.06 -2.82
CA GLN A 174 29.24 -12.08 -3.10
C GLN A 174 30.00 -11.80 -4.40
N SER A 175 29.30 -11.39 -5.46
CA SER A 175 29.94 -10.96 -6.72
C SER A 175 30.89 -9.79 -6.45
N ARG A 176 30.46 -8.81 -5.65
CA ARG A 176 31.28 -7.65 -5.32
C ARG A 176 32.51 -8.00 -4.47
N ILE A 177 32.35 -8.89 -3.49
CA ILE A 177 33.47 -9.39 -2.68
C ILE A 177 34.48 -10.11 -3.58
N SER A 178 34.02 -10.97 -4.49
CA SER A 178 34.91 -11.67 -5.42
C SER A 178 35.68 -10.71 -6.34
N GLU A 179 35.03 -9.67 -6.87
CA GLU A 179 35.69 -8.63 -7.67
C GLU A 179 36.75 -7.87 -6.86
N LEU A 180 36.41 -7.47 -5.63
CA LEU A 180 37.31 -6.73 -4.75
C LEU A 180 38.51 -7.58 -4.32
N GLU A 181 38.30 -8.86 -3.99
CA GLU A 181 39.39 -9.79 -3.72
C GLU A 181 40.32 -9.98 -4.93
N GLY A 182 39.76 -10.03 -6.14
CA GLY A 182 40.53 -10.06 -7.38
C GLY A 182 41.39 -8.81 -7.55
N ALA A 183 40.82 -7.63 -7.31
CA ALA A 183 41.54 -6.36 -7.38
C ALA A 183 42.66 -6.28 -6.32
N ILE A 184 42.40 -6.72 -5.08
CA ILE A 184 43.39 -6.76 -4.01
C ILE A 184 44.55 -7.69 -4.37
N ARG A 185 44.27 -8.88 -4.93
CA ARG A 185 45.33 -9.81 -5.37
C ARG A 185 46.20 -9.19 -6.47
N GLU A 186 45.60 -8.48 -7.42
CA GLU A 186 46.35 -7.87 -8.50
C GLU A 186 47.20 -6.68 -8.01
N GLN A 187 46.66 -5.87 -7.09
CA GLN A 187 47.41 -4.83 -6.41
C GLN A 187 48.58 -5.39 -5.60
N ALA A 188 48.40 -6.51 -4.89
CA ALA A 188 49.47 -7.16 -4.14
C ALA A 188 50.64 -7.57 -5.05
N LYS A 189 50.37 -8.15 -6.23
CA LYS A 189 51.41 -8.48 -7.22
C LYS A 189 52.14 -7.24 -7.75
N LEU A 190 51.42 -6.14 -7.97
CA LEU A 190 52.02 -4.88 -8.42
C LEU A 190 52.95 -4.29 -7.36
N ILE A 191 52.53 -4.29 -6.10
CA ILE A 191 53.35 -3.85 -4.97
C ILE A 191 54.62 -4.70 -4.86
N GLU A 192 54.50 -6.03 -5.00
CA GLU A 192 55.65 -6.93 -4.98
C GLU A 192 56.64 -6.63 -6.12
N LYS A 193 56.15 -6.47 -7.36
CA LYS A 193 56.98 -6.09 -8.51
C LYS A 193 57.69 -4.75 -8.31
N LEU A 194 56.99 -3.75 -7.79
CA LEU A 194 57.56 -2.43 -7.51
C LEU A 194 58.65 -2.52 -6.44
N ARG A 195 58.41 -3.27 -5.36
CA ARG A 195 59.36 -3.46 -4.27
C ARG A 195 60.64 -4.17 -4.74
N ASN A 196 60.50 -5.20 -5.58
CA ASN A 196 61.64 -5.91 -6.16
C ASN A 196 62.43 -5.02 -7.14
N ALA A 197 61.74 -4.16 -7.91
CA ALA A 197 62.39 -3.20 -8.80
C ALA A 197 63.13 -2.08 -8.04
N GLU A 198 62.61 -1.61 -6.91
CA GLU A 198 63.31 -0.66 -6.03
C GLU A 198 64.55 -1.29 -5.39
N GLN A 199 64.46 -2.53 -4.91
CA GLN A 199 65.60 -3.25 -4.34
C GLN A 199 66.70 -3.50 -5.38
N ALA A 200 66.34 -3.81 -6.63
CA ALA A 200 67.30 -3.98 -7.72
C ALA A 200 67.96 -2.67 -8.18
N LYS A 201 67.37 -1.51 -7.89
CA LYS A 201 67.97 -0.19 -8.14
C LYS A 201 68.85 0.32 -7.00
N ALA A 202 68.69 -0.24 -5.80
CA ALA A 202 69.45 0.14 -4.61
C ALA A 202 70.70 -0.74 -4.38
N ALA A 203 70.87 -1.80 -5.16
CA ALA A 203 72.05 -2.67 -5.20
C ALA A 203 72.95 -2.30 -6.39
#